data_AF-A0A1F9APP0-F1
#
_entry.id   AF-A0A1F9APP0-F1
#
_cell.length_a   1.000
_cell.length_b   1.000
_cell.length_c   1.000
_cell.angle_alpha   90.00
_cell.angle_beta   90.00
_cell.angle_gamma   90.00
#
_symmetry.space_group_name_H-M   'P 1'
#
loop_
_entity.id
_entity.type
_entity.pdbx_description
1 polymer ?
#
loop_
_entity_poly.entity_id
_entity_poly.type
_entity_poly.pdbx_seq_one_letter_code
_entity_poly.pdbx_strand_id
1 'polypeptide(L)'
;MGNEQGRFLYGAMESPYTWSTGPVVGTFLTQLKYQEFLGRRCLKCETISCPPFDHCEKCGSFEAEWMEVGPGGTVRAVTIVHHCFSGQPANPPYALALIQLDGTDTALCHLIRELDLAQIRIGERVEPVFRDVRVGSLRDIEYFRPAPRRVIRKAHPRATVRLEVQEVLGRERIPFEYSYGRLYPRFYEGLRQKKITTVKCSKCGKAILPPRPYCGACFADAKKWVDLPETGTVKTFTVVHQEFLGQPKKPPYCYVVVVPDGHVSEIHHLLEGADYNEVRVGMRVKAVWNEDRRGTIWDIKYFKPLVT
;
A
#
# COMPACT_ATOMS: atom_id res chain seq x y z
N MET A 1 33.70 10.90 -2.12
CA MET A 1 32.23 10.71 -2.14
C MET A 1 31.95 9.51 -3.04
N GLY A 2 31.99 8.30 -2.48
CA GLY A 2 31.84 7.05 -3.23
C GLY A 2 30.42 6.51 -3.08
N ASN A 3 29.71 6.36 -4.19
CA ASN A 3 28.31 5.95 -4.22
C ASN A 3 28.07 4.56 -3.63
N GLU A 4 27.36 4.50 -2.50
CA GLU A 4 26.75 3.29 -1.91
C GLU A 4 25.52 2.79 -2.70
N GLN A 5 25.42 3.08 -4.00
CA GLN A 5 24.23 2.92 -4.85
C GLN A 5 23.86 1.47 -5.22
N GLY A 6 24.37 0.45 -4.53
CA GLY A 6 24.16 -0.96 -4.89
C GLY A 6 23.85 -1.92 -3.74
N ARG A 7 23.73 -1.43 -2.49
CA ARG A 7 23.49 -2.29 -1.32
C ARG A 7 22.05 -2.30 -0.85
N PHE A 8 21.28 -1.28 -1.18
CA PHE A 8 19.90 -1.13 -0.76
C PHE A 8 19.01 -0.88 -1.98
N LEU A 9 17.87 -1.57 -2.01
CA LEU A 9 16.74 -1.27 -2.88
C LEU A 9 15.81 -0.34 -2.11
N TYR A 10 15.66 0.88 -2.63
CA TYR A 10 14.62 1.78 -2.18
C TYR A 10 13.39 1.57 -3.05
N GLY A 11 12.24 1.38 -2.42
CA GLY A 11 10.99 1.16 -3.12
C GLY A 11 9.79 1.54 -2.27
N ALA A 12 8.62 1.42 -2.86
CA ALA A 12 7.38 1.45 -2.13
C ALA A 12 6.47 0.36 -2.67
N MET A 13 5.82 -0.39 -1.77
CA MET A 13 4.68 -1.20 -2.15
C MET A 13 3.49 -0.26 -2.25
N GLU A 14 2.84 -0.26 -3.41
CA GLU A 14 1.62 0.49 -3.64
C GLU A 14 0.46 -0.48 -3.83
N SER A 15 -0.55 -0.34 -2.98
CA SER A 15 -1.78 -1.14 -3.05
C SER A 15 -2.96 -0.17 -3.17
N PRO A 16 -3.39 0.17 -4.41
CA PRO A 16 -4.67 0.83 -4.61
C PRO A 16 -5.80 -0.17 -4.37
N TYR A 17 -6.81 0.22 -3.60
CA TYR A 17 -7.99 -0.60 -3.35
C TYR A 17 -9.23 0.28 -3.23
N THR A 18 -10.39 -0.33 -3.43
CA THR A 18 -11.69 0.32 -3.25
C THR A 18 -12.40 -0.36 -2.09
N TRP A 19 -12.78 0.40 -1.06
CA TRP A 19 -13.66 -0.10 0.00
C TRP A 19 -15.08 0.35 -0.24
N SER A 20 -16.03 -0.58 -0.13
CA SER A 20 -17.41 -0.17 0.08
C SER A 20 -17.56 0.46 1.46
N THR A 21 -18.26 1.59 1.52
CA THR A 21 -18.50 2.30 2.79
C THR A 21 -19.67 1.70 3.58
N GLY A 22 -20.47 0.83 2.97
CA GLY A 22 -21.75 0.41 3.54
C GLY A 22 -22.71 1.59 3.81
N PRO A 23 -23.87 1.32 4.41
CA PRO A 23 -24.91 2.33 4.61
C PRO A 23 -24.54 3.36 5.70
N VAL A 24 -23.82 2.96 6.75
CA VAL A 24 -23.54 3.83 7.90
C VAL A 24 -22.41 4.81 7.61
N VAL A 25 -21.22 4.33 7.27
CA VAL A 25 -20.08 5.21 6.96
C VAL A 25 -20.36 6.01 5.70
N GLY A 26 -21.00 5.41 4.69
CA GLY A 26 -21.40 6.10 3.46
C GLY A 26 -22.36 7.26 3.72
N THR A 27 -23.34 7.09 4.62
CA THR A 27 -24.27 8.15 5.01
C THR A 27 -23.54 9.30 5.73
N PHE A 28 -22.65 8.96 6.67
CA PHE A 28 -21.85 9.95 7.40
C PHE A 28 -20.97 10.77 6.44
N LEU A 29 -20.22 10.11 5.56
CA LEU A 29 -19.37 10.78 4.57
C LEU A 29 -20.20 11.62 3.58
N THR A 30 -21.38 11.13 3.19
CA THR A 30 -22.32 11.88 2.35
C THR A 30 -22.78 13.16 3.04
N GLN A 31 -23.16 13.11 4.32
CA GLN A 31 -23.57 14.32 5.05
C GLN A 31 -22.40 15.29 5.27
N LEU A 32 -21.21 14.76 5.52
CA LEU A 32 -20.02 15.58 5.73
C LEU A 32 -19.69 16.41 4.47
N LYS A 33 -19.91 15.86 3.27
CA LYS A 33 -19.84 16.58 2.00
C LYS A 33 -20.73 17.83 1.99
N TYR A 34 -21.86 17.81 2.71
CA TYR A 34 -22.79 18.93 2.85
C TYR A 34 -22.59 19.76 4.13
N GLN A 35 -21.47 19.59 4.84
CA GLN A 35 -21.15 20.28 6.11
C GLN A 35 -22.09 19.92 7.28
N GLU A 36 -22.79 18.80 7.18
CA GLU A 36 -23.63 18.27 8.26
C GLU A 36 -22.88 17.13 8.98
N PHE A 37 -22.84 17.16 10.31
CA PHE A 37 -22.31 16.05 11.11
C PHE A 37 -23.47 15.21 11.64
N LEU A 38 -23.40 13.91 11.36
CA LEU A 38 -24.31 12.93 11.93
C LEU A 38 -23.56 11.99 12.88
N GLY A 39 -24.11 11.82 14.08
CA GLY A 39 -23.78 10.72 14.97
C GLY A 39 -24.85 9.63 14.94
N ARG A 40 -24.56 8.48 15.53
CA ARG A 40 -25.55 7.42 15.79
C ARG A 40 -25.77 7.24 17.29
N ARG A 41 -27.01 7.40 17.75
CA ARG A 41 -27.41 7.13 19.13
C ARG A 41 -27.83 5.68 19.29
N CYS A 42 -27.10 4.93 20.09
CA CYS A 42 -27.45 3.56 20.43
C CYS A 42 -28.78 3.50 21.19
N LEU A 43 -29.75 2.71 20.72
CA LEU A 43 -31.05 2.58 21.41
C LEU A 43 -30.97 1.76 22.71
N LYS A 44 -29.87 1.02 22.92
CA LYS A 44 -29.67 0.19 24.13
C LYS A 44 -28.98 0.92 25.27
N CYS A 45 -27.96 1.73 24.97
CA CYS A 45 -27.13 2.39 26.00
C CYS A 45 -26.99 3.90 25.80
N GLU A 46 -27.74 4.47 24.85
CA GLU A 46 -27.88 5.90 24.56
C GLU A 46 -26.60 6.62 24.13
N THR A 47 -25.47 5.92 24.01
CA THR A 47 -24.20 6.49 23.55
C THR A 47 -24.32 6.99 22.11
N ILE A 48 -23.90 8.24 21.87
CA ILE A 48 -23.90 8.90 20.56
C ILE A 48 -22.47 8.93 19.99
N SER A 49 -22.20 8.12 18.97
CA SER A 49 -20.88 8.08 18.32
C SER A 49 -20.80 8.95 17.07
N CYS A 50 -19.73 9.75 16.97
CA CYS A 50 -19.33 10.47 15.76
C CYS A 50 -17.80 10.53 15.67
N PRO A 51 -17.15 9.89 14.68
CA PRO A 51 -17.77 9.22 13.53
C PRO A 51 -18.56 7.95 13.95
N PRO A 52 -19.64 7.61 13.22
CA PRO A 52 -20.46 6.47 13.57
C PRO A 52 -19.93 5.15 12.99
N PHE A 53 -20.10 4.07 13.74
CA PHE A 53 -19.95 2.69 13.29
C PHE A 53 -21.31 2.01 13.11
N ASP A 54 -21.33 0.86 12.43
CA ASP A 54 -22.53 0.04 12.25
C ASP A 54 -23.06 -0.59 13.55
N HIS A 55 -22.18 -0.74 14.53
CA HIS A 55 -22.49 -1.16 15.90
C HIS A 55 -22.02 -0.13 16.93
N CYS A 56 -22.57 -0.21 18.14
CA CYS A 56 -22.15 0.60 19.27
C CYS A 56 -20.84 0.05 19.86
N GLU A 57 -19.79 0.85 19.88
CA GLU A 57 -18.47 0.47 20.43
C GLU A 57 -18.49 0.14 21.93
N LYS A 58 -19.50 0.63 22.67
CA LYS A 58 -19.63 0.41 24.11
C LYS A 58 -20.31 -0.91 24.48
N CYS A 59 -21.34 -1.31 23.73
CA CYS A 59 -22.20 -2.45 24.11
C CYS A 59 -22.46 -3.46 22.99
N GLY A 60 -21.96 -3.21 21.78
CA GLY A 60 -22.09 -4.09 20.61
C GLY A 60 -23.47 -4.08 19.92
N SER A 61 -24.44 -3.27 20.36
CA SER A 61 -25.76 -3.21 19.72
C SER A 61 -25.70 -2.59 18.32
N PHE A 62 -26.48 -3.10 17.39
CA PHE A 62 -26.66 -2.54 16.05
C PHE A 62 -27.85 -1.57 15.95
N GLU A 63 -28.75 -1.61 16.93
CA GLU A 63 -29.93 -0.75 17.01
C GLU A 63 -29.53 0.67 17.40
N ALA A 64 -29.65 1.59 16.46
CA ALA A 64 -29.35 3.00 16.66
C ALA A 64 -30.15 3.89 15.71
N GLU A 65 -30.35 5.13 16.10
CA GLU A 65 -30.96 6.18 15.27
C GLU A 65 -29.94 7.27 14.92
N TRP A 66 -30.24 8.03 13.86
CA TRP A 66 -29.40 9.13 13.40
C TRP A 66 -29.66 10.39 14.22
N MET A 67 -28.56 11.04 14.61
CA MET A 67 -28.59 12.30 15.35
C MET A 67 -27.77 13.36 14.62
N GLU A 68 -28.33 14.54 14.42
CA GLU A 68 -27.57 15.73 14.03
C GLU A 68 -26.79 16.26 15.23
N VAL A 69 -25.48 16.46 15.06
CA VAL A 69 -24.52 16.85 16.13
C VAL A 69 -23.60 17.97 15.65
N GLY A 70 -22.86 18.60 16.57
CA GLY A 70 -21.89 19.66 16.25
C GLY A 70 -22.56 20.91 15.63
N PRO A 71 -21.93 21.60 14.65
CA PRO A 71 -20.61 21.32 14.08
C PRO A 71 -19.45 21.75 15.02
N GLY A 72 -19.73 22.55 16.04
CA GLY A 72 -18.75 22.90 17.07
C GLY A 72 -18.36 21.69 17.91
N GLY A 73 -17.19 21.76 18.52
CA GLY A 73 -16.69 20.73 19.42
C GLY A 73 -15.74 21.24 20.48
N THR A 74 -15.24 20.32 21.28
CA THR A 74 -14.31 20.55 22.38
C THR A 74 -13.10 19.63 22.23
N VAL A 75 -11.90 20.19 22.39
CA VAL A 75 -10.64 19.42 22.39
C VAL A 75 -10.58 18.52 23.62
N ARG A 76 -10.50 17.20 23.43
CA ARG A 76 -10.39 16.20 24.50
C ARG A 76 -8.97 15.73 24.75
N ALA A 77 -8.17 15.66 23.69
CA ALA A 77 -6.74 15.36 23.75
C ALA A 77 -6.05 16.06 22.58
N VAL A 78 -4.78 16.39 22.74
CA VAL A 78 -3.97 17.01 21.69
C VAL A 78 -2.54 16.50 21.75
N THR A 79 -1.90 16.36 20.60
CA THR A 79 -0.48 16.08 20.45
C THR A 79 0.12 16.96 19.36
N ILE A 80 1.39 17.34 19.52
CA ILE A 80 2.14 18.08 18.52
C ILE A 80 3.11 17.11 17.84
N VAL A 81 2.92 16.92 16.55
CA VAL A 81 3.80 16.08 15.74
C VAL A 81 4.98 16.93 15.27
N HIS A 82 6.18 16.58 15.70
CA HIS A 82 7.42 17.26 15.32
C HIS A 82 8.27 16.49 14.30
N HIS A 83 8.03 15.19 14.14
CA HIS A 83 8.82 14.32 13.27
C HIS A 83 8.15 14.15 11.91
N CYS A 84 8.94 14.20 10.84
CA CYS A 84 8.45 13.99 9.48
C CYS A 84 8.37 12.49 9.14
N PHE A 85 7.23 12.02 8.64
CA PHE A 85 7.07 10.65 8.16
C PHE A 85 6.15 10.58 6.94
N SER A 86 6.27 9.48 6.19
CA SER A 86 5.47 9.26 4.97
C SER A 86 3.98 9.15 5.31
N GLY A 87 3.14 9.90 4.59
CA GLY A 87 1.68 9.84 4.72
C GLY A 87 1.06 10.78 5.76
N GLN A 88 1.85 11.64 6.40
CA GLN A 88 1.36 12.64 7.34
C GLN A 88 0.41 13.67 6.68
N PRO A 89 -0.60 14.20 7.41
CA PRO A 89 -1.58 15.15 6.88
C PRO A 89 -1.06 16.59 6.71
N ALA A 90 0.06 16.94 7.33
CA ALA A 90 0.68 18.26 7.25
C ALA A 90 2.20 18.17 7.51
N ASN A 91 2.96 19.21 7.17
CA ASN A 91 4.38 19.30 7.51
C ASN A 91 4.56 19.63 9.00
N PRO A 92 5.51 19.02 9.72
CA PRO A 92 5.76 19.32 11.13
C PRO A 92 6.36 20.72 11.30
N PRO A 93 6.11 21.39 12.44
CA PRO A 93 5.24 20.94 13.53
C PRO A 93 3.75 21.20 13.23
N TYR A 94 2.88 20.26 13.58
CA TYR A 94 1.42 20.44 13.50
C TYR A 94 0.68 19.77 14.66
N ALA A 95 -0.51 20.29 15.00
CA ALA A 95 -1.36 19.73 16.05
C ALA A 95 -2.38 18.72 15.49
N LEU A 96 -2.47 17.56 16.14
CA LEU A 96 -3.58 16.62 16.01
C LEU A 96 -4.34 16.56 17.32
N ALA A 97 -5.66 16.57 17.25
CA ALA A 97 -6.51 16.52 18.42
C ALA A 97 -7.67 15.54 18.26
N LEU A 98 -8.08 14.97 19.38
CA LEU A 98 -9.37 14.33 19.53
C LEU A 98 -10.40 15.41 19.86
N ILE A 99 -11.36 15.61 18.97
CA ILE A 99 -12.39 16.64 19.05
C ILE A 99 -13.72 15.95 19.29
N GLN A 100 -14.32 16.17 20.45
CA GLN A 100 -15.68 15.72 20.74
C GLN A 100 -16.65 16.78 20.26
N LEU A 101 -17.45 16.45 19.24
CA LEU A 101 -18.48 17.37 18.73
C LEU A 101 -19.57 17.57 19.79
N ASP A 102 -20.22 18.73 19.73
CA ASP A 102 -21.34 19.02 20.62
C ASP A 102 -22.45 17.98 20.43
N GLY A 103 -22.88 17.35 21.52
CA GLY A 103 -23.92 16.31 21.51
C GLY A 103 -23.42 14.89 21.25
N THR A 104 -22.10 14.63 21.23
CA THR A 104 -21.55 13.27 21.08
C THR A 104 -20.89 12.78 22.37
N ASP A 105 -20.68 11.47 22.48
CA ASP A 105 -19.91 10.83 23.56
C ASP A 105 -18.51 10.39 23.11
N THR A 106 -18.29 10.26 21.79
CA THR A 106 -16.98 9.94 21.20
C THR A 106 -16.34 11.17 20.54
N ALA A 107 -15.06 11.05 20.21
CA ALA A 107 -14.27 12.12 19.61
C ALA A 107 -13.70 11.69 18.25
N LEU A 108 -13.69 12.63 17.30
CA LEU A 108 -13.06 12.48 16.00
C LEU A 108 -11.63 13.04 16.05
N CYS A 109 -10.68 12.37 15.39
CA CYS A 109 -9.32 12.87 15.28
C CYS A 109 -9.20 13.82 14.08
N HIS A 110 -8.71 15.05 14.29
CA HIS A 110 -8.44 16.00 13.21
C HIS A 110 -7.34 17.02 13.52
N LEU A 111 -6.89 17.73 12.49
CA LEU A 111 -5.97 18.85 12.60
C LEU A 111 -6.61 20.04 13.31
N ILE A 112 -5.82 20.73 14.15
CA ILE A 112 -6.12 22.07 14.65
C ILE A 112 -5.16 23.07 13.99
N ARG A 113 -5.69 24.21 13.52
CA ARG A 113 -4.90 25.35 13.01
C ARG A 113 -5.46 26.66 13.56
N GLU A 114 -4.84 27.77 13.19
CA GLU A 114 -5.19 29.13 13.65
C GLU A 114 -5.04 29.32 15.18
N LEU A 115 -4.28 28.43 15.83
CA LEU A 115 -3.81 28.55 17.20
C LEU A 115 -2.30 28.44 17.21
N ASP A 116 -1.67 29.16 18.14
CA ASP A 116 -0.31 28.85 18.54
C ASP A 116 -0.29 27.44 19.15
N LEU A 117 0.56 26.56 18.60
CA LEU A 117 0.71 25.17 19.03
C LEU A 117 1.02 25.06 20.53
N ALA A 118 1.74 26.03 21.11
CA ALA A 118 2.07 26.06 22.53
C ALA A 118 0.87 26.43 23.43
N GLN A 119 -0.18 27.00 22.85
CA GLN A 119 -1.37 27.52 23.56
C GLN A 119 -2.59 26.60 23.46
N ILE A 120 -2.54 25.53 22.66
CA ILE A 120 -3.66 24.59 22.57
C ILE A 120 -3.83 23.89 23.93
N ARG A 121 -5.07 23.88 24.43
CA ARG A 121 -5.44 23.25 25.72
C ARG A 121 -6.61 22.29 25.54
N ILE A 122 -6.64 21.28 26.41
CA ILE A 122 -7.84 20.45 26.57
C ILE A 122 -8.97 21.34 27.08
N GLY A 123 -10.17 21.17 26.53
CA GLY A 123 -11.34 22.01 26.80
C GLY A 123 -11.51 23.19 25.84
N GLU A 124 -10.54 23.45 24.95
CA GLU A 124 -10.64 24.52 23.96
C GLU A 124 -11.83 24.26 23.01
N ARG A 125 -12.57 25.33 22.68
CA ARG A 125 -13.70 25.25 21.74
C ARG A 125 -13.19 25.44 20.32
N VAL A 126 -13.65 24.55 19.45
CA VAL A 126 -13.24 24.57 18.05
C VAL A 126 -14.43 24.37 17.11
N GLU A 127 -14.30 24.87 15.89
CA GLU A 127 -15.25 24.67 14.80
C GLU A 127 -14.52 24.23 13.52
N PRO A 128 -15.16 23.44 12.66
CA PRO A 128 -14.54 22.93 11.45
C PRO A 128 -14.48 24.01 10.37
N VAL A 129 -13.36 24.05 9.67
CA VAL A 129 -13.19 24.73 8.38
C VAL A 129 -13.23 23.66 7.30
N PHE A 130 -14.15 23.81 6.36
CA PHE A 130 -14.32 22.86 5.26
C PHE A 130 -13.61 23.35 4.00
N ARG A 131 -13.14 22.40 3.19
CA ARG A 131 -12.65 22.68 1.84
C ARG A 131 -13.80 23.14 0.94
N ASP A 132 -13.47 23.93 -0.08
CA ASP A 132 -14.44 24.37 -1.09
C ASP A 132 -15.02 23.18 -1.86
N VAL A 133 -14.13 22.32 -2.36
CA VAL A 133 -14.48 21.07 -3.07
C VAL A 133 -14.49 19.93 -2.08
N ARG A 134 -15.64 19.26 -1.97
CA ARG A 134 -15.90 18.18 -1.01
C ARG A 134 -16.35 16.94 -1.75
N VAL A 135 -15.74 15.80 -1.42
CA VAL A 135 -15.88 14.55 -2.19
C VAL A 135 -16.50 13.42 -1.38
N GLY A 136 -16.87 13.66 -0.12
CA GLY A 136 -17.33 12.62 0.79
C GLY A 136 -16.18 11.94 1.52
N SER A 137 -15.29 12.73 2.11
CA SER A 137 -14.13 12.25 2.88
C SER A 137 -14.05 12.97 4.22
N LEU A 138 -13.48 12.34 5.25
CA LEU A 138 -13.10 13.06 6.48
C LEU A 138 -12.19 14.27 6.18
N ARG A 139 -11.41 14.22 5.09
CA ARG A 139 -10.54 15.32 4.62
C ARG A 139 -11.28 16.48 3.95
N ASP A 140 -12.60 16.37 3.80
CA ASP A 140 -13.45 17.50 3.42
C ASP A 140 -13.45 18.57 4.52
N ILE A 141 -13.20 18.17 5.77
CA ILE A 141 -12.76 19.06 6.84
C ILE A 141 -11.28 19.36 6.57
N GLU A 142 -10.94 20.63 6.36
CA GLU A 142 -9.55 21.02 6.16
C GLU A 142 -8.78 21.01 7.49
N TYR A 143 -9.39 21.59 8.52
CA TYR A 143 -8.90 21.64 9.89
C TYR A 143 -10.02 22.15 10.81
N PHE A 144 -9.76 22.15 12.11
CA PHE A 144 -10.57 22.86 13.10
C PHE A 144 -9.83 24.11 13.57
N ARG A 145 -10.56 25.21 13.73
CA ARG A 145 -10.06 26.50 14.24
C ARG A 145 -10.71 26.85 15.57
N PRO A 146 -10.17 27.81 16.34
CA PRO A 146 -10.84 28.34 17.52
C PRO A 146 -12.25 28.81 17.22
N ALA A 147 -13.20 28.37 18.03
CA ALA A 147 -14.55 28.88 17.99
C ALA A 147 -14.76 29.83 19.17
N PRO A 148 -15.44 30.98 18.98
CA PRO A 148 -15.93 31.75 20.11
C PRO A 148 -16.81 30.85 20.99
N ARG A 149 -16.80 31.04 22.31
CA ARG A 149 -17.63 30.29 23.26
C ARG A 149 -19.13 30.48 22.94
N ARG A 150 -19.64 29.68 22.01
CA ARG A 150 -21.04 29.65 21.56
C ARG A 150 -21.82 28.59 22.34
N VAL A 151 -23.14 28.74 22.24
CA VAL A 151 -24.15 27.79 22.74
C VAL A 151 -23.84 26.39 22.22
N ILE A 152 -23.67 25.44 23.15
CA ILE A 152 -23.53 24.02 22.84
C ILE A 152 -24.85 23.54 22.22
N ARG A 153 -24.80 23.02 21.00
CA ARG A 153 -25.98 22.42 20.36
C ARG A 153 -26.20 21.03 20.93
N LYS A 154 -27.41 20.75 21.40
CA LYS A 154 -27.80 19.37 21.75
C LYS A 154 -27.92 18.54 20.47
N ALA A 155 -27.75 17.23 20.60
CA ALA A 155 -28.05 16.31 19.52
C ALA A 155 -29.57 16.28 19.26
N HIS A 156 -29.98 16.26 18.00
CA HIS A 156 -31.40 16.17 17.61
C HIS A 156 -31.62 15.02 16.63
N PRO A 157 -32.71 14.24 16.75
CA PRO A 157 -33.00 13.15 15.83
C PRO A 157 -33.09 13.63 14.37
N ARG A 158 -32.52 12.84 13.47
CA ARG A 158 -32.52 13.10 12.02
C ARG A 158 -33.30 11.99 11.31
N ALA A 159 -34.52 12.30 10.87
CA ALA A 159 -35.40 11.31 10.22
C ALA A 159 -34.98 10.97 8.78
N THR A 160 -34.35 11.91 8.06
CA THR A 160 -33.98 11.74 6.65
C THR A 160 -32.49 11.95 6.45
N VAL A 161 -31.86 11.01 5.76
CA VAL A 161 -30.43 11.01 5.44
C VAL A 161 -30.22 10.73 3.95
N ARG A 162 -29.10 11.20 3.42
CA ARG A 162 -28.65 10.94 2.04
C ARG A 162 -27.55 9.88 2.02
N LEU A 163 -27.49 9.09 0.96
CA LEU A 163 -26.43 8.11 0.72
C LEU A 163 -25.97 8.23 -0.74
N GLU A 164 -24.89 8.96 -0.97
CA GLU A 164 -24.25 9.15 -2.28
C GLU A 164 -22.87 8.50 -2.34
N VAL A 165 -22.14 8.55 -1.23
CA VAL A 165 -20.80 7.97 -1.10
C VAL A 165 -20.96 6.48 -0.78
N GLN A 166 -20.67 5.62 -1.76
CA GLN A 166 -20.77 4.17 -1.62
C GLN A 166 -19.40 3.47 -1.61
N GLU A 167 -18.38 4.18 -2.09
CA GLU A 167 -17.03 3.67 -2.25
C GLU A 167 -16.01 4.73 -1.85
N VAL A 168 -14.92 4.29 -1.22
CA VAL A 168 -13.74 5.12 -1.00
C VAL A 168 -12.54 4.44 -1.64
N LEU A 169 -11.84 5.20 -2.48
CA LEU A 169 -10.55 4.80 -3.03
C LEU A 169 -9.48 4.96 -1.96
N GLY A 170 -8.95 3.85 -1.48
CA GLY A 170 -7.78 3.80 -0.63
C GLY A 170 -6.51 3.56 -1.45
N ARG A 171 -5.39 4.10 -0.95
CA ARG A 171 -4.06 3.80 -1.48
C ARG A 171 -3.12 3.62 -0.32
N GLU A 172 -2.68 2.40 -0.11
CA GLU A 172 -1.58 2.14 0.80
C GLU A 172 -0.27 2.31 0.07
N ARG A 173 0.62 3.13 0.63
CA ARG A 173 2.00 3.27 0.18
C ARG A 173 2.92 2.94 1.34
N ILE A 174 3.55 1.78 1.26
CA ILE A 174 4.49 1.31 2.28
C ILE A 174 5.91 1.48 1.70
N PRO A 175 6.60 2.59 2.01
CA PRO A 175 7.99 2.73 1.61
C PRO A 175 8.85 1.69 2.33
N PHE A 176 9.83 1.14 1.62
CA PHE A 176 10.79 0.20 2.20
C PHE A 176 12.20 0.47 1.72
N GLU A 177 13.15 0.16 2.59
CA GLU A 177 14.56 0.06 2.30
C GLU A 177 14.99 -1.39 2.50
N TYR A 178 15.35 -2.07 1.43
CA TYR A 178 15.70 -3.49 1.45
C TYR A 178 17.18 -3.70 1.15
N SER A 179 17.94 -4.23 2.10
CA SER A 179 19.34 -4.57 1.85
C SER A 179 19.46 -5.80 0.96
N TYR A 180 20.17 -5.67 -0.16
CA TYR A 180 20.53 -6.77 -1.06
C TYR A 180 21.48 -7.79 -0.41
N GLY A 181 22.02 -7.49 0.78
CA GLY A 181 23.01 -8.34 1.43
C GLY A 181 24.27 -8.51 0.58
N ARG A 182 25.06 -9.55 0.87
CA ARG A 182 26.40 -9.73 0.29
C ARG A 182 26.43 -10.37 -1.11
N LEU A 183 25.37 -11.08 -1.51
CA LEU A 183 25.40 -11.90 -2.74
C LEU A 183 24.71 -11.21 -3.92
N TYR A 184 23.55 -10.59 -3.69
CA TYR A 184 22.75 -10.00 -4.76
C TYR A 184 23.46 -8.87 -5.54
N PRO A 185 24.32 -8.02 -4.95
CA PRO A 185 25.03 -7.01 -5.74
C PRO A 185 25.85 -7.61 -6.89
N ARG A 186 26.52 -8.74 -6.66
CA ARG A 186 27.29 -9.44 -7.70
C ARG A 186 26.38 -10.13 -8.73
N PHE A 187 25.22 -10.65 -8.30
CA PHE A 187 24.23 -11.20 -9.23
C PHE A 187 23.68 -10.16 -10.19
N TYR A 188 23.25 -9.01 -9.67
CA TYR A 188 22.73 -7.92 -10.49
C TYR A 188 23.80 -7.27 -11.37
N GLU A 189 25.03 -7.15 -10.91
CA GLU A 189 26.18 -6.79 -11.75
C GLU A 189 26.36 -7.78 -12.91
N GLY A 190 26.26 -9.08 -12.62
CA GLY A 190 26.30 -10.13 -13.65
C GLY A 190 25.22 -9.92 -14.71
N LEU A 191 23.96 -9.69 -14.30
CA LEU A 191 22.87 -9.42 -15.24
C LEU A 191 23.16 -8.20 -16.13
N ARG A 192 23.73 -7.13 -15.56
CA ARG A 192 24.14 -5.95 -16.33
C ARG A 192 25.20 -6.27 -17.39
N GLN A 193 26.06 -7.24 -17.11
CA GLN A 193 27.12 -7.74 -17.98
C GLN A 193 26.66 -8.89 -18.90
N LYS A 194 25.36 -9.17 -18.98
CA LYS A 194 24.78 -10.29 -19.75
C LYS A 194 25.22 -11.66 -19.25
N LYS A 195 25.39 -11.81 -17.93
CA LYS A 195 25.80 -13.05 -17.28
C LYS A 195 24.82 -13.45 -16.19
N ILE A 196 24.37 -14.69 -16.22
CA ILE A 196 23.57 -15.28 -15.14
C ILE A 196 24.55 -15.87 -14.11
N THR A 197 25.12 -15.03 -13.25
CA THR A 197 26.14 -15.45 -12.28
C THR A 197 25.52 -15.88 -10.95
N THR A 198 26.01 -16.97 -10.36
CA THR A 198 25.53 -17.45 -9.06
C THR A 198 26.56 -18.28 -8.30
N VAL A 199 26.20 -18.85 -7.15
CA VAL A 199 27.09 -19.65 -6.29
C VAL A 199 26.80 -21.16 -6.38
N LYS A 200 27.85 -21.98 -6.23
CA LYS A 200 27.76 -23.45 -6.11
C LYS A 200 27.86 -23.92 -4.66
N CYS A 201 27.02 -24.90 -4.32
CA CYS A 201 27.12 -25.64 -3.07
C CYS A 201 28.45 -26.40 -3.00
N SER A 202 29.15 -26.29 -1.87
CA SER A 202 30.42 -26.98 -1.63
C SER A 202 30.28 -28.51 -1.53
N LYS A 203 29.09 -29.02 -1.18
CA LYS A 203 28.83 -30.45 -1.01
C LYS A 203 28.33 -31.13 -2.28
N CYS A 204 27.24 -30.65 -2.87
CA CYS A 204 26.62 -31.29 -4.02
C CYS A 204 27.02 -30.70 -5.38
N GLY A 205 27.80 -29.60 -5.39
CA GLY A 205 28.25 -28.94 -6.62
C GLY A 205 27.16 -28.24 -7.44
N LYS A 206 25.88 -28.41 -7.09
CA LYS A 206 24.76 -27.71 -7.72
C LYS A 206 24.90 -26.22 -7.49
N ALA A 207 24.71 -25.44 -8.55
CA ALA A 207 24.58 -24.01 -8.41
C ALA A 207 23.22 -23.67 -7.75
N ILE A 208 23.04 -22.43 -7.28
CA ILE A 208 21.86 -22.00 -6.52
C ILE A 208 21.39 -20.66 -7.08
N LEU A 209 20.30 -20.59 -7.84
CA LEU A 209 19.77 -19.32 -8.37
C LEU A 209 18.40 -19.00 -7.76
N PRO A 210 18.13 -17.77 -7.28
CA PRO A 210 19.10 -16.71 -6.99
C PRO A 210 20.18 -17.14 -5.97
N PRO A 211 21.34 -16.46 -5.90
CA PRO A 211 22.44 -16.87 -5.03
C PRO A 211 22.02 -16.82 -3.56
N ARG A 212 22.27 -17.92 -2.84
CA ARG A 212 22.06 -18.03 -1.39
C ARG A 212 23.34 -18.46 -0.70
N PRO A 213 23.58 -18.03 0.55
CA PRO A 213 24.80 -18.38 1.26
C PRO A 213 24.91 -19.87 1.61
N TYR A 214 23.77 -20.56 1.68
CA TYR A 214 23.67 -21.98 2.00
C TYR A 214 22.76 -22.71 1.01
N CYS A 215 23.05 -23.98 0.75
CA CYS A 215 22.18 -24.85 -0.04
C CYS A 215 20.94 -25.25 0.75
N GLY A 216 19.74 -25.03 0.21
CA GLY A 216 18.49 -25.41 0.89
C GLY A 216 18.27 -26.93 1.06
N ALA A 217 18.99 -27.76 0.30
CA ALA A 217 18.91 -29.22 0.42
C ALA A 217 20.05 -29.81 1.27
N CYS A 218 21.28 -29.29 1.11
CA CYS A 218 22.46 -29.84 1.78
C CYS A 218 22.84 -29.11 3.07
N PHE A 219 22.30 -27.90 3.30
CA PHE A 219 22.69 -26.95 4.36
C PHE A 219 24.18 -26.56 4.38
N ALA A 220 24.95 -26.98 3.38
CA ALA A 220 26.35 -26.62 3.21
C ALA A 220 26.51 -25.23 2.59
N ASP A 221 27.64 -24.59 2.89
CA ASP A 221 28.05 -23.29 2.35
C ASP A 221 28.08 -23.28 0.80
N ALA A 222 27.75 -22.13 0.22
CA ALA A 222 27.91 -21.86 -1.20
C ALA A 222 28.70 -20.57 -1.42
N LYS A 223 30.03 -20.72 -1.65
CA LYS A 223 30.97 -19.60 -1.76
C LYS A 223 31.59 -19.46 -3.15
N LYS A 224 31.64 -20.54 -3.94
CA LYS A 224 32.26 -20.53 -5.28
C LYS A 224 31.28 -19.96 -6.29
N TRP A 225 31.64 -18.83 -6.90
CA TRP A 225 30.87 -18.21 -7.97
C TRP A 225 31.09 -18.92 -9.31
N VAL A 226 30.03 -18.97 -10.12
CA VAL A 226 30.00 -19.55 -11.47
C VAL A 226 29.04 -18.76 -12.35
N ASP A 227 29.31 -18.74 -13.64
CA ASP A 227 28.39 -18.19 -14.64
C ASP A 227 27.62 -19.35 -15.29
N LEU A 228 26.30 -19.21 -15.36
CA LEU A 228 25.43 -20.18 -16.01
C LEU A 228 25.28 -19.85 -17.50
N PRO A 229 25.06 -20.85 -18.36
CA PRO A 229 24.69 -20.61 -19.75
C PRO A 229 23.43 -19.75 -19.86
N GLU A 230 23.34 -18.98 -20.94
CA GLU A 230 22.15 -18.20 -21.30
C GLU A 230 21.02 -19.07 -21.86
N THR A 231 21.28 -20.36 -22.03
CA THR A 231 20.36 -21.36 -22.59
C THR A 231 19.72 -22.18 -21.48
N GLY A 232 18.51 -22.65 -21.71
CA GLY A 232 17.75 -23.44 -20.74
C GLY A 232 16.55 -24.15 -21.34
N THR A 233 15.86 -24.91 -20.51
CA THR A 233 14.66 -25.67 -20.86
C THR A 233 13.45 -25.10 -20.16
N VAL A 234 12.34 -24.90 -20.88
CA VAL A 234 11.04 -24.56 -20.29
C VAL A 234 10.55 -25.73 -19.44
N LYS A 235 10.45 -25.52 -18.13
CA LYS A 235 9.88 -26.47 -17.16
C LYS A 235 8.36 -26.41 -17.11
N THR A 236 7.81 -25.19 -17.16
CA THR A 236 6.37 -24.94 -17.24
C THR A 236 6.13 -23.54 -17.80
N PHE A 237 4.91 -23.25 -18.24
CA PHE A 237 4.53 -21.95 -18.82
C PHE A 237 3.05 -21.64 -18.60
N THR A 238 2.68 -20.39 -18.79
CA THR A 238 1.27 -19.94 -18.87
C THR A 238 1.14 -18.83 -19.90
N VAL A 239 0.02 -18.79 -20.60
CA VAL A 239 -0.34 -17.70 -21.51
C VAL A 239 -1.43 -16.88 -20.85
N VAL A 240 -1.11 -15.62 -20.55
CA VAL A 240 -2.02 -14.69 -19.89
C VAL A 240 -2.86 -13.99 -20.94
N HIS A 241 -4.17 -14.16 -20.88
CA HIS A 241 -5.15 -13.52 -21.77
C HIS A 241 -5.97 -12.42 -21.10
N GLN A 242 -5.98 -12.35 -19.77
CA GLN A 242 -6.77 -11.40 -18.99
C GLN A 242 -5.92 -10.25 -18.49
N GLU A 243 -6.46 -9.03 -18.58
CA GLU A 243 -5.82 -7.83 -18.04
C GLU A 243 -6.02 -7.74 -16.52
N PHE A 244 -4.94 -7.47 -15.80
CA PHE A 244 -4.98 -7.19 -14.36
C PHE A 244 -3.91 -6.17 -13.94
N LEU A 245 -4.07 -5.60 -12.75
CA LEU A 245 -3.16 -4.57 -12.22
C LEU A 245 -1.77 -5.15 -11.97
N GLY A 246 -0.73 -4.45 -12.46
CA GLY A 246 0.68 -4.81 -12.23
C GLY A 246 1.29 -5.79 -13.24
N GLN A 247 0.57 -6.15 -14.30
CA GLN A 247 1.12 -6.96 -15.39
C GLN A 247 2.30 -6.25 -16.10
N PRO A 248 3.34 -6.99 -16.54
CA PRO A 248 4.50 -6.39 -17.21
C PRO A 248 4.20 -5.90 -18.64
N LYS A 249 3.12 -6.41 -19.25
CA LYS A 249 2.71 -6.14 -20.63
C LYS A 249 1.19 -6.38 -20.76
N LYS A 250 0.57 -5.77 -21.76
CA LYS A 250 -0.81 -6.08 -22.13
C LYS A 250 -0.94 -7.52 -22.66
N PRO A 251 -2.02 -8.25 -22.32
CA PRO A 251 -2.33 -9.54 -22.91
C PRO A 251 -2.51 -9.48 -24.45
N PRO A 252 -2.27 -10.59 -25.17
CA PRO A 252 -1.73 -11.84 -24.66
C PRO A 252 -0.21 -11.80 -24.49
N TYR A 253 0.30 -12.46 -23.45
CA TYR A 253 1.74 -12.71 -23.29
C TYR A 253 2.02 -14.04 -22.58
N CYS A 254 3.21 -14.62 -22.78
CA CYS A 254 3.59 -15.90 -22.18
C CYS A 254 4.65 -15.71 -21.07
N TYR A 255 4.38 -16.28 -19.89
CA TYR A 255 5.36 -16.48 -18.84
C TYR A 255 5.89 -17.92 -18.89
N VAL A 256 7.21 -18.07 -18.78
CA VAL A 256 7.90 -19.35 -18.71
C VAL A 256 8.70 -19.47 -17.42
N VAL A 257 8.78 -20.68 -16.91
CA VAL A 257 9.72 -21.10 -15.87
C VAL A 257 10.85 -21.85 -16.57
N VAL A 258 12.03 -21.25 -16.66
CA VAL A 258 13.19 -21.79 -17.39
C VAL A 258 14.19 -22.37 -16.40
N VAL A 259 14.64 -23.58 -16.66
CA VAL A 259 15.78 -24.19 -15.97
C VAL A 259 17.03 -23.98 -16.84
N PRO A 260 18.00 -23.15 -16.42
CA PRO A 260 19.25 -22.96 -17.18
C PRO A 260 20.05 -24.25 -17.32
N ASP A 261 20.80 -24.37 -18.41
CA ASP A 261 21.59 -25.56 -18.70
C ASP A 261 22.64 -25.85 -17.62
N GLY A 262 22.79 -27.14 -17.30
CA GLY A 262 23.70 -27.59 -16.25
C GLY A 262 23.23 -27.24 -14.83
N HIS A 263 21.95 -26.88 -14.67
CA HIS A 263 21.39 -26.46 -13.39
C HIS A 263 20.00 -27.05 -13.11
N VAL A 264 19.55 -26.94 -11.86
CA VAL A 264 18.24 -27.37 -11.35
C VAL A 264 17.35 -26.25 -10.79
N SER A 265 17.72 -24.98 -10.96
CA SER A 265 16.97 -23.83 -10.42
C SER A 265 16.27 -23.10 -11.54
N GLU A 266 15.34 -22.24 -11.19
CA GLU A 266 14.36 -21.71 -12.12
C GLU A 266 14.47 -20.19 -12.25
N ILE A 267 14.28 -19.69 -13.47
CA ILE A 267 14.09 -18.28 -13.78
C ILE A 267 12.67 -18.13 -14.31
N HIS A 268 11.88 -17.27 -13.68
CA HIS A 268 10.52 -16.95 -14.10
C HIS A 268 10.62 -15.70 -14.96
N HIS A 269 10.25 -15.80 -16.24
CA HIS A 269 10.37 -14.65 -17.14
C HIS A 269 9.47 -14.75 -18.37
N LEU A 270 9.45 -13.67 -19.16
CA LEU A 270 8.67 -13.63 -20.40
C LEU A 270 9.28 -14.51 -21.50
N LEU A 271 8.42 -15.09 -22.33
CA LEU A 271 8.79 -15.74 -23.59
C LEU A 271 8.26 -14.92 -24.77
N GLU A 272 9.14 -14.58 -25.72
CA GLU A 272 8.76 -13.96 -26.99
C GLU A 272 9.44 -14.66 -28.17
N GLY A 273 8.94 -14.42 -29.39
CA GLY A 273 9.47 -15.01 -30.62
C GLY A 273 9.03 -16.44 -30.89
N ALA A 274 7.89 -16.86 -30.33
CA ALA A 274 7.19 -18.12 -30.63
C ALA A 274 5.70 -17.83 -30.84
N ASP A 275 5.01 -18.65 -31.63
CA ASP A 275 3.55 -18.76 -31.51
C ASP A 275 3.24 -19.39 -30.14
N TYR A 276 2.32 -18.78 -29.38
CA TYR A 276 1.93 -19.28 -28.06
C TYR A 276 1.27 -20.66 -28.11
N ASN A 277 0.74 -21.08 -29.26
CA ASN A 277 0.22 -22.43 -29.47
C ASN A 277 1.32 -23.50 -29.59
N GLU A 278 2.56 -23.10 -29.88
CA GLU A 278 3.70 -24.01 -30.06
C GLU A 278 4.55 -24.17 -28.78
N VAL A 279 4.29 -23.33 -27.77
CA VAL A 279 5.00 -23.37 -26.49
C VAL A 279 4.68 -24.68 -25.77
N ARG A 280 5.72 -25.38 -25.34
CA ARG A 280 5.60 -26.68 -24.65
C ARG A 280 6.66 -26.87 -23.58
N VAL A 281 6.33 -27.67 -22.58
CA VAL A 281 7.32 -28.19 -21.62
C VAL A 281 8.42 -28.93 -22.38
N GLY A 282 9.67 -28.69 -22.00
CA GLY A 282 10.84 -29.23 -22.69
C GLY A 282 11.37 -28.35 -23.83
N MET A 283 10.67 -27.27 -24.21
CA MET A 283 11.15 -26.34 -25.23
C MET A 283 12.50 -25.72 -24.83
N ARG A 284 13.43 -25.68 -25.78
CA ARG A 284 14.76 -25.09 -25.63
C ARG A 284 14.70 -23.60 -25.88
N VAL A 285 15.27 -22.81 -24.97
CA VAL A 285 15.22 -21.36 -25.03
C VAL A 285 16.56 -20.72 -24.71
N LYS A 286 16.72 -19.45 -25.13
CA LYS A 286 17.89 -18.62 -24.83
C LYS A 286 17.47 -17.23 -24.38
N ALA A 287 18.17 -16.69 -23.39
CA ALA A 287 17.97 -15.32 -22.93
C ALA A 287 18.27 -14.30 -24.04
N VAL A 288 17.43 -13.29 -24.14
CA VAL A 288 17.65 -12.09 -24.93
C VAL A 288 17.79 -10.93 -23.96
N TRP A 289 18.88 -10.16 -24.08
CA TRP A 289 19.21 -9.09 -23.13
C TRP A 289 18.68 -7.74 -23.62
N ASN A 290 18.23 -6.90 -22.69
CA ASN A 290 17.92 -5.50 -22.96
C ASN A 290 19.20 -4.72 -23.30
N GLU A 291 19.05 -3.60 -24.03
CA GLU A 291 20.17 -2.71 -24.37
C GLU A 291 20.54 -1.84 -23.17
N ASP A 292 19.56 -1.15 -22.59
CA ASP A 292 19.66 -0.44 -21.32
C ASP A 292 19.52 -1.44 -20.16
N ARG A 293 20.66 -1.79 -19.53
CA ARG A 293 20.73 -2.75 -18.43
C ARG A 293 21.09 -2.02 -17.14
N ARG A 294 20.27 -2.21 -16.11
CA ARG A 294 20.33 -1.44 -14.86
C ARG A 294 20.75 -2.28 -13.65
N GLY A 295 20.97 -3.58 -13.84
CA GLY A 295 21.21 -4.52 -12.75
C GLY A 295 19.90 -4.96 -12.11
N THR A 296 18.94 -5.39 -12.92
CA THR A 296 17.66 -5.95 -12.46
C THR A 296 17.35 -7.24 -13.21
N ILE A 297 16.35 -8.02 -12.76
CA ILE A 297 15.92 -9.22 -13.52
C ILE A 297 15.46 -8.88 -14.94
N TRP A 298 14.98 -7.64 -15.16
CA TRP A 298 14.56 -7.12 -16.46
C TRP A 298 15.72 -6.76 -17.39
N ASP A 299 16.98 -6.94 -16.98
CA ASP A 299 18.12 -6.87 -17.90
C ASP A 299 18.07 -8.04 -18.90
N ILE A 300 17.48 -9.17 -18.50
CA ILE A 300 16.95 -10.15 -19.44
C ILE A 300 15.64 -9.54 -19.97
N LYS A 301 15.55 -9.31 -21.27
CA LYS A 301 14.34 -8.77 -21.92
C LYS A 301 13.24 -9.83 -21.98
N TYR A 302 13.59 -11.02 -22.47
CA TYR A 302 12.75 -12.21 -22.54
C TYR A 302 13.62 -13.43 -22.86
N PHE A 303 13.05 -14.62 -22.81
CA PHE A 303 13.62 -15.82 -23.44
C PHE A 303 12.99 -16.03 -24.80
N LYS A 304 13.76 -16.49 -25.78
CA LYS A 304 13.26 -16.91 -27.09
C LYS A 304 13.51 -18.39 -27.33
N PRO A 305 12.67 -19.09 -28.11
CA PRO A 305 12.99 -20.43 -28.57
C PRO A 305 14.34 -20.48 -29.27
N LEU A 306 15.10 -21.53 -29.01
CA LEU A 306 16.17 -21.94 -29.90
C LEU A 306 15.49 -22.69 -31.04
N VAL A 307 15.57 -22.16 -32.25
CA VAL A 307 15.09 -22.84 -33.45
C VAL A 307 15.75 -24.22 -33.49
N THR A 308 14.95 -25.28 -33.39
CA THR A 308 15.35 -26.63 -33.78
C THR A 308 14.97 -26.85 -35.22
#